data_AF-A0A7X9JGC6-F1
#
_entry.id   AF-A0A7X9JGC6-F1
#
_cell.length_a   1.000
_cell.length_b   1.000
_cell.length_c   1.000
_cell.angle_alpha   90.00
_cell.angle_beta   90.00
_cell.angle_gamma   90.00
#
_symmetry.space_group_name_H-M   'P 1'
#
loop_
_entity.id
_entity.type
_entity.pdbx_description
1 polymer ?
#
loop_
_entity_poly.entity_id
_entity_poly.type
_entity_poly.pdbx_seq_one_letter_code
_entity_poly.pdbx_strand_id
1 'polypeptide(L)'
;MISKPDQITRTFETKETAALRAVARVFSEKKMGADTKIDYENKRVDSDYVVSGQWRTKAAAVVRQINWKECEVTVSVITEKHAEKGWEMRRLLQHPQYDNLFSVIELKIYEEMSRVN
;
A
#
# COMPACT_ATOMS: atom_id res chain seq x y z
N MET A 1 4.33 11.03 -20.51
CA MET A 1 3.91 11.43 -19.15
C MET A 1 3.11 10.28 -18.56
N ILE A 2 3.44 9.82 -17.35
CA ILE A 2 2.68 8.76 -16.68
C ILE A 2 1.45 9.41 -16.04
N SER A 3 0.25 8.99 -16.43
CA SER A 3 -1.01 9.61 -15.99
C SER A 3 -1.68 8.88 -14.83
N LYS A 4 -1.27 7.63 -14.53
CA LYS A 4 -1.83 6.81 -13.45
C LYS A 4 -0.74 5.98 -12.79
N PRO A 5 -0.80 5.76 -11.46
CA PRO A 5 0.12 4.87 -10.79
C PRO A 5 -0.09 3.42 -11.22
N ASP A 6 0.96 2.62 -11.09
CA ASP A 6 0.82 1.18 -11.19
C ASP A 6 -0.05 0.68 -10.04
N GLN A 7 -0.97 -0.23 -10.35
CA GLN A 7 -1.84 -0.89 -9.39
C GLN A 7 -1.61 -2.38 -9.49
N ILE A 8 -1.09 -2.97 -8.43
CA ILE A 8 -0.80 -4.40 -8.39
C ILE A 8 -1.73 -5.04 -7.36
N THR A 9 -2.34 -6.17 -7.71
CA THR A 9 -3.30 -6.88 -6.87
C THR A 9 -2.79 -8.28 -6.52
N ARG A 10 -2.97 -8.68 -5.27
CA ARG A 10 -2.76 -10.06 -4.79
C ARG A 10 -3.92 -10.47 -3.88
N THR A 11 -4.21 -11.76 -3.85
CA THR A 11 -5.23 -12.36 -2.97
C THR A 11 -4.56 -12.94 -1.73
N PHE A 12 -5.22 -12.79 -0.58
CA PHE A 12 -4.76 -13.30 0.71
C PHE A 12 -5.87 -14.08 1.40
N GLU A 13 -5.51 -15.18 2.07
CA GLU A 13 -6.41 -15.94 2.94
C GLU A 13 -6.59 -15.24 4.29
N THR A 14 -7.29 -14.10 4.28
CA THR A 14 -7.66 -13.41 5.51
C THR A 14 -8.95 -12.60 5.37
N LYS A 15 -9.46 -12.11 6.51
CA LYS A 15 -10.53 -11.13 6.54
C LYS A 15 -10.00 -9.73 6.24
N GLU A 16 -10.83 -8.93 5.60
CA GLU A 16 -10.55 -7.55 5.18
C GLU A 16 -9.97 -6.68 6.30
N THR A 17 -10.49 -6.79 7.54
CA THR A 17 -10.01 -6.00 8.69
C THR A 17 -8.57 -6.33 9.09
N ALA A 18 -8.16 -7.60 8.96
CA ALA A 18 -6.79 -8.01 9.22
C ALA A 18 -5.85 -7.53 8.10
N ALA A 19 -6.27 -7.64 6.84
CA ALA A 19 -5.53 -7.11 5.70
C ALA A 19 -5.33 -5.59 5.79
N LEU A 20 -6.37 -4.81 6.13
CA LEU A 20 -6.27 -3.36 6.31
C LEU A 20 -5.22 -2.98 7.38
N ARG A 21 -5.25 -3.66 8.54
CA ARG A 21 -4.28 -3.43 9.62
C ARG A 21 -2.86 -3.81 9.21
N ALA A 22 -2.70 -4.97 8.57
CA ALA A 22 -1.41 -5.44 8.09
C ALA A 22 -0.80 -4.45 7.08
N VAL A 23 -1.59 -4.00 6.09
CA VAL A 23 -1.12 -3.05 5.08
C VAL A 23 -0.74 -1.70 5.70
N ALA A 24 -1.55 -1.16 6.61
CA ALA A 24 -1.23 0.08 7.31
C ALA A 24 0.08 -0.02 8.10
N ARG A 25 0.30 -1.16 8.77
CA ARG A 25 1.52 -1.42 9.49
C ARG A 25 2.73 -1.52 8.56
N VAL A 26 2.60 -2.17 7.40
CA VAL A 26 3.66 -2.21 6.38
C VAL A 26 3.98 -0.82 5.86
N PHE A 27 2.98 0.00 5.51
CA PHE A 27 3.21 1.37 5.04
C PHE A 27 3.96 2.21 6.08
N SER A 28 3.57 2.10 7.35
CA SER A 28 4.25 2.79 8.45
C SER A 28 5.68 2.28 8.67
N GLU A 29 5.89 0.95 8.77
CA GLU A 29 7.21 0.36 9.06
C GLU A 29 8.21 0.58 7.92
N LYS A 30 7.75 0.53 6.67
CA LYS A 30 8.57 0.77 5.48
C LYS A 30 8.69 2.25 5.09
N LYS A 31 8.09 3.16 5.87
CA LYS A 31 8.06 4.62 5.61
C LYS A 31 7.56 4.97 4.21
N MET A 32 6.50 4.27 3.77
CA MET A 32 5.91 4.46 2.43
C MET A 32 4.95 5.66 2.43
N GLY A 33 5.48 6.86 2.65
CA GLY A 33 4.71 8.06 2.92
C GLY A 33 4.72 8.44 4.41
N ALA A 34 3.97 9.48 4.74
CA ALA A 34 3.76 9.96 6.11
C ALA A 34 2.35 9.59 6.59
N ASP A 35 2.12 9.61 7.92
CA ASP A 35 0.79 9.58 8.55
C ASP A 35 -0.20 8.58 7.93
N THR A 36 0.16 7.29 7.97
CA THR A 36 -0.69 6.23 7.42
C THR A 36 -2.02 6.12 8.18
N LYS A 37 -3.14 6.10 7.46
CA LYS A 37 -4.50 6.03 8.00
C LYS A 37 -5.28 4.88 7.38
N ILE A 38 -6.13 4.24 8.18
CA ILE A 38 -7.07 3.23 7.72
C ILE A 38 -8.46 3.89 7.64
N ASP A 39 -9.08 3.78 6.48
CA ASP A 39 -10.49 4.05 6.27
C ASP A 39 -11.24 2.72 6.20
N TYR A 40 -11.88 2.34 7.30
CA TYR A 40 -12.63 1.10 7.40
C TYR A 40 -13.94 1.12 6.59
N GLU A 41 -14.52 2.29 6.36
CA GLU A 41 -15.77 2.44 5.61
C GLU A 41 -15.52 2.23 4.12
N ASN A 42 -14.47 2.85 3.59
CA ASN A 42 -14.08 2.75 2.18
C ASN A 42 -13.05 1.65 1.91
N LYS A 43 -12.68 0.86 2.94
CA LYS A 43 -11.80 -0.31 2.84
C LYS A 43 -10.45 0.04 2.25
N ARG A 44 -9.87 1.12 2.74
CA ARG A 44 -8.70 1.76 2.16
C ARG A 44 -7.65 2.05 3.22
N VAL A 45 -6.39 2.03 2.78
CA VAL A 45 -5.25 2.54 3.54
C VAL A 45 -4.56 3.58 2.69
N ASP A 46 -4.33 4.76 3.25
CA ASP A 46 -3.60 5.83 2.58
C ASP A 46 -2.48 6.35 3.47
N SER A 47 -1.39 6.75 2.84
CA SER A 47 -0.39 7.61 3.44
C SER A 47 -0.38 8.98 2.76
N ASP A 48 0.04 9.98 3.52
CA ASP A 48 0.36 11.30 3.00
C ASP A 48 1.72 11.27 2.29
N TYR A 49 1.96 12.27 1.43
CA TYR A 49 3.24 12.38 0.75
C TYR A 49 4.37 12.65 1.75
N VAL A 50 5.43 11.84 1.69
CA VAL A 50 6.72 12.18 2.30
C VAL A 50 7.63 12.78 1.24
N VAL A 51 8.23 13.94 1.52
CA VAL A 51 9.17 14.62 0.62
C VAL A 51 10.61 14.27 1.03
N SER A 52 11.43 13.91 0.04
CA SER A 52 12.87 13.67 0.20
C SER A 52 13.62 14.33 -0.95
N GLY A 53 14.22 15.49 -0.68
CA GLY A 53 14.85 16.32 -1.69
C GLY A 53 13.86 16.74 -2.79
N GLN A 54 14.14 16.36 -4.03
CA GLN A 54 13.28 16.66 -5.19
C GLN A 54 12.25 15.55 -5.47
N TRP A 55 12.06 14.61 -4.53
CA TRP A 55 11.14 13.49 -4.68
C TRP A 55 10.05 13.55 -3.63
N ARG A 56 8.85 13.07 -3.97
CA ARG A 56 7.82 12.75 -2.99
C ARG A 56 7.18 11.41 -3.29
N THR A 57 6.85 10.67 -2.24
CA THR A 57 6.22 9.36 -2.35
C THR A 57 5.04 9.25 -1.41
N LYS A 58 3.95 8.65 -1.88
CA LYS A 58 2.87 8.15 -1.04
C LYS A 58 2.45 6.76 -1.50
N ALA A 59 1.74 6.05 -0.64
CA ALA A 59 1.19 4.75 -0.93
C ALA A 59 -0.31 4.75 -0.62
N ALA A 60 -1.04 3.98 -1.41
CA ALA A 60 -2.45 3.73 -1.21
C ALA A 60 -2.70 2.23 -1.41
N ALA A 61 -3.64 1.68 -0.67
CA ALA A 61 -4.14 0.34 -0.88
C ALA A 61 -5.65 0.28 -0.71
N VAL A 62 -6.29 -0.55 -1.51
CA VAL A 62 -7.71 -0.89 -1.39
C VAL A 62 -7.82 -2.38 -1.11
N VAL A 63 -8.70 -2.73 -0.19
CA VAL A 63 -8.97 -4.13 0.17
C VAL A 63 -10.40 -4.47 -0.22
N ARG A 64 -10.58 -5.63 -0.85
CA ARG A 64 -11.90 -6.14 -1.27
C ARG A 64 -12.08 -7.56 -0.75
N GLN A 65 -12.99 -7.78 0.19
CA GLN A 65 -13.39 -9.12 0.57
C GLN A 65 -13.97 -9.88 -0.65
N ILE A 66 -13.46 -11.08 -0.92
CA ILE A 66 -13.95 -11.98 -1.98
C ILE A 66 -14.99 -12.94 -1.41
N ASN A 67 -14.65 -13.61 -0.30
CA ASN A 67 -15.49 -14.59 0.38
C ASN A 67 -15.19 -14.56 1.90
N TRP A 68 -15.73 -15.50 2.66
CA TRP A 68 -15.62 -15.52 4.13
C TRP A 68 -14.18 -15.65 4.67
N LYS A 69 -13.23 -16.12 3.86
CA LYS A 69 -11.81 -16.33 4.26
C LYS A 69 -10.78 -15.63 3.37
N GLU A 70 -11.16 -15.02 2.25
CA GLU A 70 -10.21 -14.42 1.30
C GLU A 70 -10.56 -12.97 0.94
N CYS A 71 -9.53 -12.15 0.81
CA CYS A 71 -9.63 -10.77 0.30
C CYS A 71 -8.55 -10.48 -0.76
N GLU A 72 -8.85 -9.57 -1.68
CA GLU A 72 -7.85 -8.96 -2.56
C GLU A 72 -7.30 -7.68 -1.93
N VAL A 73 -6.00 -7.46 -2.09
CA VAL A 73 -5.33 -6.22 -1.75
C VAL A 73 -4.71 -5.66 -3.02
N THR A 74 -5.15 -4.46 -3.40
CA THR A 74 -4.56 -3.69 -4.51
C THR A 74 -3.70 -2.58 -3.92
N VAL A 75 -2.41 -2.55 -4.26
CA VAL A 75 -1.45 -1.53 -3.80
C VAL A 75 -1.07 -0.61 -4.96
N SER A 76 -0.96 0.68 -4.67
CA SER A 76 -0.45 1.71 -5.56
C SER A 76 0.60 2.54 -4.84
N VAL A 77 1.81 2.60 -5.37
CA VAL A 77 2.86 3.50 -4.87
C VAL A 77 3.07 4.62 -5.87
N ILE A 78 2.79 5.84 -5.44
CA ILE A 78 2.90 7.03 -6.27
C ILE A 78 4.20 7.72 -5.88
N THR A 79 5.15 7.75 -6.81
CA THR A 79 6.37 8.55 -6.66
C THR A 79 6.41 9.62 -7.73
N GLU A 80 6.73 10.84 -7.30
CA GLU A 80 6.80 12.01 -8.15
C GLU A 80 8.12 12.73 -7.94
N LYS A 81 8.64 13.31 -9.01
CA LYS A 81 9.81 14.19 -8.98
C LYS A 81 9.38 15.62 -9.24
N HIS A 82 9.94 16.55 -8.50
CA HIS A 82 9.75 17.97 -8.75
C HIS A 82 10.41 18.35 -10.08
N ALA A 83 9.66 19.03 -10.93
CA ALA A 83 10.06 19.55 -12.24
C ALA A 83 9.60 21.01 -12.37
N GLU A 84 9.97 21.68 -13.46
CA GLU A 84 9.67 23.12 -13.67
C GLU A 84 8.17 23.45 -13.59
N LYS A 85 7.30 22.51 -14.00
CA LYS A 85 5.83 22.69 -14.01
C LYS A 85 5.12 22.08 -12.79
N GLY A 86 5.88 21.66 -11.77
CA GLY A 86 5.37 21.00 -10.57
C GLY A 86 5.79 19.55 -10.46
N TRP A 87 5.00 18.74 -9.78
CA TRP A 87 5.32 17.34 -9.51
C TRP A 87 4.91 16.44 -10.67
N GLU A 88 5.86 15.65 -11.17
CA GLU A 88 5.63 14.70 -12.26
C GLU A 88 5.84 13.26 -11.79
N MET A 89 4.87 12.39 -12.09
CA MET A 89 4.94 10.97 -11.71
C MET A 89 6.08 10.26 -12.42
N ARG A 90 6.80 9.43 -11.67
CA ARG A 90 7.90 8.59 -12.12
C ARG A 90 7.70 7.16 -11.63
N ARG A 91 7.87 6.19 -12.52
CA ARG A 91 7.89 4.77 -12.17
C ARG A 91 9.25 4.43 -11.58
N LEU A 92 9.31 4.25 -10.26
CA LEU A 92 10.53 3.81 -9.57
C LEU A 92 10.48 2.34 -9.14
N LEU A 93 9.30 1.86 -8.75
CA LEU A 93 9.12 0.45 -8.40
C LEU A 93 8.91 -0.37 -9.67
N GLN A 94 9.55 -1.54 -9.70
CA GLN A 94 9.34 -2.58 -10.69
C GLN A 94 8.67 -3.78 -10.01
N HIS A 95 8.34 -4.81 -10.80
CA HIS A 95 7.66 -6.01 -10.31
C HIS A 95 8.33 -6.64 -9.06
N PRO A 96 9.67 -6.81 -9.00
CA PRO A 96 10.31 -7.44 -7.85
C PRO A 96 10.13 -6.65 -6.53
N GLN A 97 10.04 -5.32 -6.60
CA GLN A 97 9.78 -4.51 -5.41
C GLN A 97 8.35 -4.67 -4.93
N TYR A 98 7.38 -4.84 -5.83
CA TYR A 98 6.01 -5.17 -5.46
C TYR A 98 5.89 -6.58 -4.88
N ASP A 99 6.59 -7.56 -5.45
CA ASP A 99 6.60 -8.92 -4.90
C ASP A 99 7.13 -8.94 -3.46
N ASN A 100 8.27 -8.29 -3.21
CA ASN A 100 8.80 -8.13 -1.85
C ASN A 100 7.82 -7.42 -0.91
N LEU A 101 7.10 -6.40 -1.39
CA LEU A 101 6.10 -5.70 -0.60
C LEU A 101 4.94 -6.64 -0.21
N PHE A 102 4.44 -7.42 -1.17
CA PHE A 102 3.35 -8.36 -0.90
C PHE A 102 3.77 -9.51 0.03
N SER A 103 5.00 -10.02 -0.06
CA SER A 103 5.51 -10.99 0.92
C SER A 103 5.56 -10.42 2.34
N VAL A 104 5.91 -9.14 2.49
CA VAL A 104 5.89 -8.48 3.81
C VAL A 104 4.46 -8.26 4.30
N ILE A 105 3.52 -7.90 3.41
CA ILE A 105 2.09 -7.80 3.75
C ILE A 105 1.56 -9.15 4.22
N GLU A 106 1.91 -10.24 3.53
CA GLU A 106 1.52 -11.59 3.91
C GLU A 106 1.99 -11.95 5.32
N LEU A 107 3.28 -11.69 5.61
CA LEU A 107 3.84 -11.90 6.94
C LEU A 107 3.09 -11.10 8.01
N LYS A 108 2.76 -9.83 7.72
CA LYS A 108 1.99 -9.00 8.66
C LYS A 108 0.55 -9.48 8.82
N ILE A 109 -0.07 -10.03 7.79
CA ILE A 109 -1.38 -10.67 7.93
C ILE A 109 -1.32 -11.84 8.91
N TYR A 110 -0.32 -12.72 8.80
CA TYR A 110 -0.14 -13.80 9.77
C TYR A 110 0.09 -13.29 11.19
N GLU A 111 0.92 -12.25 11.36
CA GLU A 111 1.11 -11.60 12.68
C GLU A 111 -0.21 -11.05 13.25
N GLU A 112 -1.00 -10.33 12.44
CA GLU A 112 -2.27 -9.75 12.89
C GLU A 112 -3.31 -10.83 13.24
N MET A 113 -3.37 -11.92 12.48
CA MET A 113 -4.25 -13.05 12.81
C MET A 113 -3.84 -13.75 14.10
N SER A 114 -2.53 -13.88 14.36
CA SER A 114 -2.02 -14.53 15.58
C SER A 114 -2.37 -13.77 16.87
N ARG A 115 -2.59 -12.44 16.79
CA ARG A 115 -2.92 -11.58 17.92
C ARG A 115 -4.41 -11.58 18.28
N VAL A 116 -5.26 -12.05 17.38
CA VAL A 116 -6.73 -12.06 17.53
C VAL A 116 -7.23 -13.41 18.03
N ASN A 117 -6.35 -14.41 18.15
CA ASN A 117 -6.63 -15.73 18.72
C ASN A 117 -6.27 -15.81 20.20
#